data_AF-A0A2U3RPT6-F1
#
_entry.id   AF-A0A2U3RPT6-F1
#
_cell.length_a   1.000
_cell.length_b   1.000
_cell.length_c   1.000
_cell.angle_alpha   90.00
_cell.angle_beta   90.00
_cell.angle_gamma   90.00
#
_symmetry.space_group_name_H-M   'P 1'
#
loop_
_entity.id
_entity.type
_entity.pdbx_description
1 polymer ?
#
loop_
_entity_poly.entity_id
_entity_poly.type
_entity_poly.pdbx_seq_one_letter_code
_entity_poly.pdbx_strand_id
1 'polypeptide(L)'
;MLKNLYNKSSSLYYFKQEEEAKLEAIVVNKFLNHTEIYSSKIFNNPNLRANMVFDKETQKFWPALTIFVKNETGEITGAKILALNSKTCNKADIPKKSVGTISGSFAEIAQQNSKYLPVTIITKDIETALTFQQARVLELVSVPH
;
A
#
# COMPACT_ATOMS: atom_id res chain seq x y z
N MET A 1 12.25 -8.95 10.86
CA MET A 1 12.35 -7.65 10.15
C MET A 1 10.99 -7.15 9.64
N LEU A 2 10.23 -7.93 8.85
CA LEU A 2 8.92 -7.52 8.30
C LEU A 2 7.85 -7.20 9.34
N LYS A 3 7.68 -8.05 10.36
CA LYS A 3 6.74 -7.79 11.47
C LYS A 3 7.01 -6.46 12.19
N ASN A 4 8.28 -6.09 12.32
CA ASN A 4 8.67 -4.79 12.88
C ASN A 4 8.30 -3.63 11.94
N LEU A 5 8.50 -3.79 10.63
CA LEU A 5 8.09 -2.82 9.62
C LEU A 5 6.56 -2.59 9.64
N TYR A 6 5.78 -3.66 9.79
CA TYR A 6 4.32 -3.59 9.94
C TYR A 6 3.90 -2.92 11.26
N ASN A 7 4.47 -3.33 12.39
CA ASN A 7 4.10 -2.77 13.70
C ASN A 7 4.44 -1.29 13.85
N LYS A 8 5.48 -0.81 13.16
CA LYS A 8 5.86 0.62 13.12
C LYS A 8 5.08 1.43 12.09
N SER A 9 4.38 0.76 11.18
CA SER A 9 3.59 1.42 10.15
C SER A 9 2.35 2.09 10.74
N SER A 10 1.84 3.06 10.00
CA SER A 10 0.63 3.79 10.33
C SER A 10 -0.51 3.30 9.43
N SER A 11 -1.71 3.19 9.99
CA SER A 11 -2.90 3.03 9.14
C SER A 11 -3.07 4.26 8.26
N LEU A 12 -3.67 4.07 7.09
CA LEU A 12 -4.19 5.20 6.34
C LEU A 12 -5.43 5.74 7.06
N TYR A 13 -5.78 6.98 6.77
CA TYR A 13 -6.86 7.69 7.47
C TYR A 13 -7.65 8.52 6.47
N TYR A 14 -8.91 8.80 6.80
CA TYR A 14 -9.74 9.65 5.97
C TYR A 14 -9.38 11.12 6.20
N PHE A 15 -9.31 11.96 5.16
CA PHE A 15 -8.85 13.36 5.23
C PHE A 15 -9.37 14.18 6.43
N LYS A 16 -10.61 13.93 6.88
CA LYS A 16 -11.19 14.57 8.07
C LYS A 16 -10.55 14.17 9.43
N GLN A 17 -9.54 13.32 9.44
CA GLN A 17 -8.85 12.80 10.63
C GLN A 17 -7.35 13.20 10.67
N GLU A 18 -6.97 14.30 10.00
CA GLU A 18 -5.56 14.70 9.82
C GLU A 18 -4.86 15.12 11.12
N GLU A 19 -5.58 15.61 12.13
CA GLU A 19 -4.98 16.23 13.33
C GLU A 19 -4.07 15.32 14.16
N GLU A 20 -4.26 13.98 14.08
CA GLU A 20 -3.44 12.99 14.81
C GLU A 20 -2.55 12.15 13.89
N ALA A 21 -2.57 12.43 12.59
CA ALA A 21 -1.89 11.59 11.61
C ALA A 21 -0.38 11.79 11.60
N LYS A 22 0.37 10.69 11.51
CA LYS A 22 1.82 10.76 11.28
C LYS A 22 2.14 11.27 9.87
N LEU A 23 3.29 11.90 9.71
CA LEU A 23 3.75 12.51 8.46
C LEU A 23 3.67 11.56 7.26
N GLU A 24 4.11 10.31 7.40
CA GLU A 24 4.03 9.32 6.32
C GLU A 24 2.59 9.07 5.87
N ALA A 25 1.64 9.01 6.80
CA ALA A 25 0.24 8.81 6.48
C ALA A 25 -0.33 10.06 5.79
N ILE A 26 0.08 11.26 6.22
CA ILE A 26 -0.32 12.52 5.58
C ILE A 26 0.13 12.54 4.12
N VAL A 27 1.41 12.22 3.87
CA VAL A 27 1.96 12.23 2.50
C VAL A 27 1.32 11.15 1.63
N VAL A 28 1.11 9.94 2.16
CA VAL A 28 0.44 8.87 1.43
C VAL A 28 -0.99 9.27 1.05
N ASN A 29 -1.75 9.87 1.96
CA ASN A 29 -3.09 10.36 1.65
C ASN A 29 -3.09 11.48 0.61
N LYS A 30 -2.15 12.42 0.69
CA LYS A 30 -2.00 13.47 -0.33
C LYS A 30 -1.68 12.88 -1.71
N PHE A 31 -0.82 11.86 -1.76
CA PHE A 31 -0.50 11.15 -3.00
C PHE A 31 -1.71 10.41 -3.58
N LEU A 32 -2.46 9.66 -2.75
CA LEU A 32 -3.69 9.01 -3.18
C LEU A 32 -4.69 10.03 -3.72
N ASN A 33 -4.84 11.17 -3.05
CA ASN A 33 -5.72 12.24 -3.51
C ASN A 33 -5.26 12.87 -4.83
N HIS A 34 -3.96 13.08 -5.01
CA HIS A 34 -3.38 13.61 -6.24
C HIS A 34 -3.51 12.64 -7.43
N THR A 35 -3.61 11.34 -7.16
CA THR A 35 -3.82 10.28 -8.16
C THR A 35 -5.29 9.92 -8.36
N GLU A 36 -6.20 10.72 -7.80
CA GLU A 36 -7.64 10.51 -7.87
C GLU A 36 -8.15 9.21 -7.21
N ILE A 37 -7.47 8.76 -6.15
CA ILE A 37 -7.80 7.54 -5.39
C ILE A 37 -8.33 7.91 -3.99
N TYR A 38 -9.64 7.75 -3.76
CA TYR A 38 -10.38 8.24 -2.59
C TYR A 38 -11.30 7.20 -1.91
N SER A 39 -11.26 5.93 -2.30
CA SER A 39 -12.22 4.93 -1.78
C SER A 39 -12.08 4.69 -0.27
N SER A 40 -13.19 4.81 0.48
CA SER A 40 -13.21 4.54 1.92
C SER A 40 -12.78 3.12 2.30
N LYS A 41 -12.93 2.16 1.39
CA LYS A 41 -12.48 0.78 1.58
C LYS A 41 -10.95 0.63 1.56
N ILE A 42 -10.24 1.55 0.90
CA ILE A 42 -8.78 1.58 0.86
C ILE A 42 -8.22 1.90 2.24
N PHE A 43 -8.79 2.91 2.91
CA PHE A 43 -8.30 3.38 4.22
C PHE A 43 -8.48 2.35 5.33
N ASN A 44 -9.45 1.45 5.19
CA ASN A 44 -9.72 0.39 6.16
C ASN A 44 -8.96 -0.91 5.87
N ASN A 45 -8.15 -0.98 4.81
CA ASN A 45 -7.43 -2.20 4.48
C ASN A 45 -6.20 -2.36 5.41
N PRO A 46 -6.15 -3.39 6.29
CA PRO A 46 -5.07 -3.56 7.25
C PRO A 46 -3.72 -3.93 6.61
N ASN A 47 -3.74 -4.43 5.37
CA ASN A 47 -2.55 -4.77 4.60
C ASN A 47 -1.94 -3.52 3.94
N LEU A 48 -2.69 -2.44 3.79
CA LEU A 48 -2.23 -1.19 3.20
C LEU A 48 -1.90 -0.18 4.30
N ARG A 49 -0.65 0.27 4.34
CA ARG A 49 -0.12 1.08 5.44
C ARG A 49 0.80 2.18 4.92
N ALA A 50 1.02 3.19 5.75
CA ALA A 50 2.03 4.21 5.54
C ALA A 50 3.27 3.93 6.39
N ASN A 51 4.45 4.06 5.78
CA ASN A 51 5.74 3.80 6.43
C ASN A 51 6.73 4.92 6.14
N MET A 52 7.75 5.02 7.00
CA MET A 52 8.97 5.74 6.68
C MET A 52 10.07 4.75 6.29
N VAL A 53 10.63 4.89 5.09
CA VAL A 53 11.65 3.97 4.57
C VAL A 53 12.98 4.68 4.40
N PHE A 54 14.02 4.09 4.97
CA PHE A 54 15.38 4.57 4.80
C PHE A 54 15.94 4.10 3.45
N ASP A 55 16.40 5.05 2.67
CA ASP A 55 17.20 4.80 1.49
C ASP A 55 18.69 5.00 1.80
N LYS A 56 19.49 3.97 1.50
CA LYS A 56 20.92 3.94 1.83
C LYS A 56 21.74 4.78 0.85
N GLU A 57 21.29 4.93 -0.39
CA GLU A 57 22.04 5.69 -1.40
C GLU A 57 21.94 7.18 -1.12
N THR A 58 20.72 7.68 -0.92
CA THR A 58 20.50 9.11 -0.63
C THR A 58 20.66 9.48 0.84
N GLN A 59 20.85 8.50 1.75
CA GLN A 59 20.87 8.68 3.21
C GLN A 59 19.66 9.44 3.75
N LYS A 60 18.49 9.23 3.12
CA LYS A 60 17.24 9.93 3.43
C LYS A 60 16.13 8.96 3.80
N PHE A 61 15.20 9.48 4.59
CA PHE A 61 13.94 8.82 4.87
C PHE A 61 12.87 9.32 3.91
N TRP A 62 12.17 8.37 3.28
CA TRP A 62 11.07 8.65 2.37
C TRP A 62 9.77 8.12 2.96
N PRO A 63 8.68 8.91 2.99
CA PRO A 63 7.36 8.37 3.28
C PRO A 63 6.99 7.38 2.17
N ALA A 64 6.25 6.32 2.50
CA ALA A 64 5.95 5.27 1.54
C ALA A 64 4.57 4.66 1.78
N LEU A 65 3.86 4.42 0.67
CA LEU A 65 2.71 3.52 0.65
C LEU A 65 3.23 2.08 0.60
N THR A 66 2.90 1.28 1.61
CA THR A 66 3.36 -0.10 1.73
C THR A 66 2.16 -1.03 1.72
N ILE A 67 2.22 -2.05 0.88
CA ILE A 67 1.30 -3.19 0.93
C ILE A 67 2.01 -4.39 1.51
N PHE A 68 1.45 -4.96 2.57
CA PHE A 68 1.96 -6.16 3.22
C PHE A 68 1.26 -7.39 2.67
N VAL A 69 2.06 -8.40 2.38
CA VAL A 69 1.61 -9.68 1.86
C VAL A 69 1.62 -10.70 2.98
N LYS A 70 0.55 -11.49 3.07
CA LYS A 70 0.40 -12.54 4.07
C LYS A 70 0.31 -13.90 3.41
N ASN A 71 0.79 -14.94 4.08
CA ASN A 71 0.50 -16.32 3.72
C ASN A 71 -0.91 -16.75 4.20
N GLU A 72 -1.27 -17.99 3.90
CA GLU A 72 -2.56 -18.58 4.26
C GLU A 72 -2.80 -18.64 5.78
N THR A 73 -1.74 -18.67 6.59
CA THR A 73 -1.84 -18.64 8.06
C THR A 73 -1.93 -17.21 8.62
N GLY A 74 -1.93 -16.19 7.75
CA GLY A 74 -2.06 -14.78 8.11
C GLY A 74 -0.74 -14.10 8.53
N GLU A 75 0.39 -14.78 8.40
CA GLU A 75 1.71 -14.23 8.70
C GLU A 75 2.23 -13.35 7.56
N ILE A 76 2.86 -12.23 7.91
CA ILE A 76 3.44 -11.32 6.92
C ILE A 76 4.71 -11.92 6.33
N THR A 77 4.68 -12.30 5.06
CA THR A 77 5.79 -12.92 4.32
C THR A 77 6.55 -11.93 3.46
N GLY A 78 5.91 -10.83 3.06
CA GLY A 78 6.51 -9.84 2.19
C GLY A 78 5.87 -8.46 2.29
N ALA A 79 6.50 -7.48 1.65
CA ALA A 79 5.94 -6.16 1.47
C ALA A 79 6.43 -5.54 0.16
N LYS A 80 5.52 -4.86 -0.56
CA LYS A 80 5.87 -3.98 -1.67
C LYS A 80 5.77 -2.53 -1.20
N ILE A 81 6.80 -1.75 -1.50
CA ILE A 81 6.97 -0.39 -0.98
C ILE A 81 7.01 0.58 -2.16
N LEU A 82 6.10 1.54 -2.15
CA LEU A 82 6.10 2.68 -3.05
C LEU A 82 6.54 3.92 -2.26
N ALA A 83 7.81 4.29 -2.41
CA ALA A 83 8.36 5.49 -1.80
C ALA A 83 7.83 6.75 -2.51
N LEU A 84 7.59 7.79 -1.72
CA LEU A 84 6.95 9.03 -2.13
C LEU A 84 7.83 10.22 -1.77
N ASN A 85 7.79 11.25 -2.60
CA ASN A 85 8.41 12.53 -2.34
C ASN A 85 7.38 13.47 -1.69
N SER A 86 7.64 13.84 -0.44
CA SER A 86 6.74 14.70 0.35
C SER A 86 6.56 16.10 -0.23
N LYS A 87 7.51 16.60 -1.02
CA LYS A 87 7.45 17.94 -1.62
C LYS A 87 6.59 17.97 -2.87
N THR A 88 6.70 16.94 -3.71
CA THR A 88 6.02 16.89 -5.01
C THR A 88 4.72 16.09 -4.95
N CYS A 89 4.43 15.40 -3.84
CA CYS A 89 3.30 14.48 -3.70
C CYS A 89 3.25 13.42 -4.82
N ASN A 90 4.42 13.02 -5.33
CA ASN A 90 4.60 12.01 -6.39
C ASN A 90 5.56 10.91 -5.92
N LYS A 91 5.79 9.91 -6.78
CA LYS A 91 6.78 8.85 -6.53
C LYS A 91 8.15 9.46 -6.26
N ALA A 92 8.86 8.93 -5.27
CA ALA A 92 10.27 9.26 -5.09
C ALA A 92 11.08 8.70 -6.26
N ASP A 93 12.07 9.46 -6.72
CA ASP A 93 13.01 9.04 -7.75
C ASP A 93 14.10 8.15 -7.12
N ILE A 94 13.66 6.99 -6.61
CA ILE A 94 14.51 5.95 -6.04
C ILE A 94 14.02 4.58 -6.55
N PRO A 95 14.89 3.55 -6.58
CA PRO A 95 14.48 2.22 -7.03
C PRO A 95 13.27 1.67 -6.26
N LYS A 96 12.35 1.02 -6.98
CA LYS A 96 11.22 0.30 -6.36
C LYS A 96 11.77 -0.74 -5.38
N LYS A 97 11.14 -0.85 -4.21
CA LYS A 97 11.61 -1.71 -3.12
C LYS A 97 10.58 -2.77 -2.76
N SER A 98 11.02 -4.01 -2.72
CA SER A 98 10.27 -5.14 -2.17
C SER A 98 11.11 -5.79 -1.08
N VAL A 99 10.47 -6.30 -0.03
CA VAL A 99 11.16 -6.94 1.10
C VAL A 99 10.46 -8.26 1.42
N GLY A 100 11.25 -9.31 1.67
CA GLY A 100 10.74 -10.63 2.04
C GLY A 100 10.42 -11.53 0.85
N THR A 101 9.75 -12.64 1.15
CA THR A 101 9.33 -13.62 0.14
C THR A 101 7.97 -13.21 -0.40
N ILE A 102 7.97 -12.79 -1.65
CA ILE A 102 6.80 -12.34 -2.40
C ILE A 102 6.38 -13.33 -3.49
N SER A 103 7.22 -14.32 -3.79
CA SER A 103 6.92 -15.37 -4.77
C SER A 103 5.68 -16.18 -4.35
N GLY A 104 4.69 -16.27 -5.24
CA GLY A 104 3.42 -16.97 -4.97
C GLY A 104 2.53 -16.31 -3.91
N SER A 105 2.86 -15.10 -3.46
CA SER A 105 2.14 -14.42 -2.38
C SER A 105 1.32 -13.26 -2.94
N PHE A 106 0.05 -13.15 -2.54
CA PHE A 106 -0.88 -12.11 -2.98
C PHE A 106 -1.38 -11.30 -1.79
N ALA A 107 -1.52 -9.99 -1.97
CA ALA A 107 -2.11 -9.12 -0.97
C ALA A 107 -3.52 -8.72 -1.39
N GLU A 108 -4.52 -9.11 -0.61
CA GLU A 108 -5.91 -8.74 -0.87
C GLU A 108 -6.12 -7.24 -0.67
N ILE A 109 -6.58 -6.57 -1.73
CA ILE A 109 -6.88 -5.14 -1.71
C ILE A 109 -8.39 -4.92 -1.57
N ALA A 110 -9.23 -5.79 -2.14
CA ALA A 110 -10.68 -5.68 -2.03
C ALA A 110 -11.35 -7.05 -1.80
N GLN A 111 -12.24 -7.12 -0.81
CA GLN A 111 -13.07 -8.30 -0.57
C GLN A 111 -14.11 -8.52 -1.65
N GLN A 112 -14.35 -9.80 -1.95
CA GLN A 112 -15.35 -10.21 -2.92
C GLN A 112 -16.77 -9.82 -2.49
N ASN A 113 -17.57 -9.34 -3.44
CA ASN A 113 -18.98 -9.07 -3.24
C ASN A 113 -19.77 -10.31 -3.67
N SER A 114 -20.45 -10.98 -2.74
CA SER A 114 -21.09 -12.30 -2.93
C SER A 114 -22.23 -12.36 -3.96
N LYS A 115 -22.57 -11.23 -4.60
CA LYS A 115 -23.68 -11.10 -5.54
C LYS A 115 -23.33 -11.36 -7.01
N TYR A 116 -22.04 -11.43 -7.39
CA TYR A 116 -21.61 -11.58 -8.78
C TYR A 116 -20.60 -12.73 -8.93
N LEU A 117 -20.48 -13.25 -10.17
CA LEU A 117 -19.47 -14.24 -10.52
C LEU A 117 -18.06 -13.70 -10.13
N PRO A 118 -17.25 -14.50 -9.43
CA PRO A 118 -15.99 -14.02 -8.88
C PRO A 118 -14.97 -13.84 -10.00
N VAL A 119 -14.76 -12.59 -10.44
CA VAL A 119 -13.61 -12.21 -11.26
C VAL A 119 -12.50 -11.77 -10.33
N THR A 120 -11.36 -12.47 -10.37
CA THR A 120 -10.15 -12.06 -9.65
C THR A 120 -9.23 -11.35 -10.63
N ILE A 121 -8.92 -10.08 -10.36
CA ILE A 121 -7.88 -9.37 -11.10
C ILE A 121 -6.58 -9.37 -10.30
N ILE A 122 -5.48 -9.60 -11.02
CA ILE A 122 -4.12 -9.63 -10.49
C ILE A 122 -3.32 -8.51 -11.14
N THR A 123 -2.84 -7.58 -10.31
CA THR A 123 -2.05 -6.43 -10.77
C THR A 123 -0.63 -6.50 -10.21
N LYS A 124 0.32 -5.87 -10.92
CA LYS A 124 1.71 -5.74 -10.48
C LYS A 124 1.88 -4.56 -9.54
N ASP A 125 1.24 -3.43 -9.81
CA ASP A 125 1.50 -2.16 -9.11
C ASP A 125 0.33 -1.79 -8.18
N ILE A 126 0.68 -1.21 -7.02
CA ILE A 126 -0.26 -0.89 -5.95
C ILE A 126 -1.33 0.09 -6.46
N GLU A 127 -0.93 1.13 -7.19
CA GLU A 127 -1.85 2.15 -7.70
C GLU A 127 -2.91 1.55 -8.62
N THR A 128 -2.51 0.71 -9.57
CA THR A 128 -3.42 0.03 -10.49
C THR A 128 -4.48 -0.77 -9.71
N ALA A 129 -4.05 -1.48 -8.67
CA ALA A 129 -4.97 -2.25 -7.84
C ALA A 129 -5.99 -1.39 -7.10
N LEU A 130 -5.52 -0.24 -6.57
CA LEU A 130 -6.37 0.71 -5.86
C LEU A 130 -7.35 1.40 -6.82
N THR A 131 -6.93 1.72 -8.05
CA THR A 131 -7.82 2.27 -9.09
C THR A 131 -8.93 1.28 -9.43
N PHE A 132 -8.62 0.00 -9.63
CA PHE A 132 -9.63 -1.03 -9.87
C PHE A 132 -10.58 -1.21 -8.68
N GLN A 133 -10.05 -1.27 -7.44
CA GLN A 133 -10.87 -1.30 -6.24
C GLN A 133 -11.82 -0.10 -6.15
N GLN A 134 -11.34 1.10 -6.45
CA GLN A 134 -12.17 2.31 -6.44
C GLN A 134 -13.28 2.26 -7.49
N ALA A 135 -12.97 1.77 -8.69
CA ALA A 135 -13.95 1.52 -9.75
C ALA A 135 -14.98 0.43 -9.36
N ARG A 136 -14.86 -0.16 -8.16
CA ARG A 136 -15.64 -1.28 -7.63
C ARG A 136 -15.46 -2.56 -8.46
N VAL A 137 -14.29 -2.67 -9.07
CA VAL A 137 -13.78 -3.89 -9.70
C VAL A 137 -12.92 -4.62 -8.66
N LEU A 138 -12.92 -5.95 -8.66
CA LEU A 138 -12.63 -6.84 -7.53
C LEU A 138 -11.18 -7.39 -7.62
N GLU A 139 -10.30 -7.26 -6.60
CA GLU A 139 -8.84 -7.50 -6.76
C GLU A 139 -8.02 -8.11 -5.58
N LEU A 140 -7.01 -8.92 -5.97
CA LEU A 140 -5.81 -9.36 -5.22
C LEU A 140 -4.54 -8.82 -5.92
N VAL A 141 -3.60 -8.21 -5.19
CA VAL A 141 -2.33 -7.70 -5.75
C VAL A 141 -1.29 -8.81 -5.81
N SER A 142 -0.66 -9.02 -6.98
CA SER A 142 0.59 -9.79 -7.07
C SER A 142 1.79 -8.89 -6.88
N VAL A 143 2.82 -9.41 -6.23
CA VAL A 143 4.11 -8.76 -6.16
C VAL A 143 5.10 -9.60 -6.97
N PRO A 144 5.35 -9.25 -8.25
CA PRO A 144 6.26 -10.02 -9.08
C PRO A 144 7.73 -9.72 -8.78
N HIS A 145 8.57 -10.66 -9.21
CA HIS A 145 10.02 -10.76 -9.07
C HIS A 145 10.80 -9.47 -9.38
#